data_AF-A0A2E9P3V8-F1
#
_entry.id   AF-A0A2E9P3V8-F1
#
_cell.length_a   1.000
_cell.length_b   1.000
_cell.length_c   1.000
_cell.angle_alpha   90.00
_cell.angle_beta   90.00
_cell.angle_gamma   90.00
#
_symmetry.space_group_name_H-M   'P 1'
#
loop_
_entity.id
_entity.type
_entity.pdbx_description
1 polymer ?
#
loop_
_entity_poly.entity_id
_entity_poly.type
_entity_poly.pdbx_seq_one_letter_code
_entity_poly.pdbx_strand_id
1 'polypeptide(L)'
;MELRVTAHAKNTFQDKGLVLVLQDLHAASPGQLRSKSSDEAARDYCWSALVLSSAFGFRVSPGHTYSLYLVEGQWRLSLITREEWGVRMPGAFVGQCKLRHDMTWRVVFDESVAEGSPVHDALLQYLDGIHEQLQAFGSWEALLRNGERHLPYQQRVLTTGLASSLRQSLALSGQSGVPLSAPLLQETLSLPQQAD
;
A
#
# COMPACT_ATOMS: atom_id res chain seq x y z
N MET A 1 -46.62 33.96 31.38
CA MET A 1 -46.53 34.40 29.98
C MET A 1 -45.06 34.30 29.57
N GLU A 2 -44.82 33.43 28.59
CA GLU A 2 -43.66 33.36 27.68
C GLU A 2 -42.27 32.92 28.16
N LEU A 3 -41.96 31.69 27.72
CA LEU A 3 -40.66 31.06 27.51
C LEU A 3 -39.71 31.93 26.67
N ARG A 4 -38.42 31.93 27.01
CA ARG A 4 -37.35 32.09 26.02
C ARG A 4 -36.36 30.93 26.11
N VAL A 5 -36.63 29.93 25.28
CA VAL A 5 -35.66 28.91 24.87
C VAL A 5 -34.62 29.62 24.00
N THR A 6 -33.38 29.71 24.48
CA THR A 6 -32.23 30.04 23.64
C THR A 6 -31.80 28.77 22.91
N ALA A 7 -32.20 28.68 21.65
CA ALA A 7 -31.79 27.61 20.75
C ALA A 7 -30.27 27.66 20.52
N HIS A 8 -29.54 26.74 21.15
CA HIS A 8 -28.15 26.46 20.83
C HIS A 8 -28.11 25.71 19.51
N ALA A 9 -27.79 26.41 18.41
CA ALA A 9 -27.63 25.81 17.10
C ALA A 9 -26.42 24.85 17.12
N LYS A 10 -26.71 23.55 17.30
CA LYS A 10 -25.73 22.47 17.37
C LYS A 10 -25.13 22.23 15.98
N ASN A 11 -23.85 22.55 15.84
CA ASN A 11 -23.01 22.40 14.64
C ASN A 11 -22.77 20.90 14.30
N THR A 12 -23.81 20.19 13.89
CA THR A 12 -23.84 18.71 13.87
C THR A 12 -23.30 18.11 12.56
N PHE A 13 -22.87 18.93 11.59
CA PHE A 13 -22.37 18.47 10.29
C PHE A 13 -20.84 18.42 10.21
N GLN A 14 -20.13 19.35 10.87
CA GLN A 14 -18.65 19.35 10.89
C GLN A 14 -18.09 18.18 11.71
N ASP A 15 -18.73 17.85 12.82
CA ASP A 15 -18.26 16.78 13.72
C ASP A 15 -18.38 15.39 13.10
N LYS A 16 -19.42 15.13 12.30
CA LYS A 16 -19.65 13.81 11.69
C LYS A 16 -18.60 13.47 10.63
N GLY A 17 -18.22 14.43 9.80
CA GLY A 17 -17.17 14.24 8.80
C GLY A 17 -15.82 13.95 9.42
N LEU A 18 -15.48 14.64 10.51
CA LEU A 18 -14.24 14.44 11.24
C LEU A 18 -14.20 13.08 11.95
N VAL A 19 -15.33 12.63 12.54
CA VAL A 19 -15.45 11.31 13.15
C VAL A 19 -15.22 10.19 12.13
N LEU A 20 -15.76 10.31 10.91
CA LEU A 20 -15.54 9.33 9.84
C LEU A 20 -14.06 9.26 9.42
N VAL A 21 -13.40 10.40 9.27
CA VAL A 21 -11.97 10.45 8.92
C VAL A 21 -11.11 9.84 10.04
N LEU A 22 -11.41 10.12 11.31
CA LEU A 22 -10.70 9.53 12.43
C LEU A 22 -10.92 8.02 12.53
N GLN A 23 -12.14 7.55 12.24
CA GLN A 23 -12.44 6.12 12.17
C GLN A 23 -11.66 5.43 11.05
N ASP A 24 -11.58 6.03 9.86
CA ASP A 24 -10.81 5.48 8.74
C ASP A 24 -9.30 5.47 9.03
N LEU A 25 -8.77 6.52 9.66
CA LEU A 25 -7.36 6.54 10.12
C LEU A 25 -7.10 5.54 11.24
N HIS A 26 -8.05 5.35 12.15
CA HIS A 26 -7.96 4.35 13.21
C HIS A 26 -7.99 2.94 12.63
N ALA A 27 -8.88 2.67 11.66
CA ALA A 27 -8.95 1.39 10.97
C ALA A 27 -7.69 1.11 10.14
N ALA A 28 -7.01 2.16 9.66
CA ALA A 28 -5.72 2.08 8.99
C ALA A 28 -4.52 2.17 9.94
N SER A 29 -4.74 2.11 11.25
CA SER A 29 -3.63 2.04 12.21
C SER A 29 -3.00 0.65 12.17
N PRO A 30 -1.66 0.55 12.05
CA PRO A 30 -1.00 -0.73 11.93
C PRO A 30 -1.08 -1.52 13.24
N GLY A 31 -1.56 -2.77 13.13
CA GLY A 31 -1.51 -3.76 14.21
C GLY A 31 -0.37 -4.76 14.00
N GLN A 32 -0.11 -5.60 15.01
CA GLN A 32 0.87 -6.71 14.91
C GLN A 32 2.26 -6.28 14.41
N LEU A 33 2.72 -5.11 14.85
CA LEU A 33 4.01 -4.56 14.45
C LEU A 33 5.16 -5.42 14.97
N ARG A 34 6.18 -5.59 14.13
CA ARG A 34 7.46 -6.22 14.47
C ARG A 34 8.61 -5.29 14.09
N SER A 35 9.78 -5.54 14.68
CA SER A 35 11.02 -4.95 14.17
C SER A 35 11.28 -5.46 12.75
N LYS A 36 11.75 -4.56 11.88
CA LYS A 36 12.13 -4.86 10.49
C LYS A 36 13.51 -4.34 10.19
N SER A 37 14.26 -5.05 9.35
CA SER A 37 15.49 -4.48 8.78
C SER A 37 15.19 -3.36 7.78
N SER A 38 16.19 -2.55 7.44
CA SER A 38 16.04 -1.54 6.38
C SER A 38 15.64 -2.19 5.05
N ASP A 39 16.24 -3.34 4.71
CA ASP A 39 15.92 -4.07 3.47
C ASP A 39 14.51 -4.67 3.49
N GLU A 40 14.07 -5.21 4.63
CA GLU A 40 12.68 -5.67 4.79
C GLU A 40 11.69 -4.51 4.65
N ALA A 41 11.98 -3.36 5.27
CA ALA A 41 11.15 -2.17 5.16
C ALA A 41 11.13 -1.62 3.72
N ALA A 42 12.26 -1.65 3.00
CA ALA A 42 12.37 -1.25 1.61
C ALA A 42 11.51 -2.10 0.69
N ARG A 43 11.56 -3.43 0.88
CA ARG A 43 10.73 -4.37 0.14
C ARG A 43 9.24 -4.17 0.42
N ASP A 44 8.88 -4.02 1.70
CA ASP A 44 7.50 -3.77 2.10
C ASP A 44 6.99 -2.44 1.54
N TYR A 45 7.81 -1.38 1.59
CA TYR A 45 7.49 -0.08 1.00
C TYR A 45 7.28 -0.22 -0.51
N CYS A 46 8.21 -0.84 -1.21
CA CYS A 46 8.18 -1.00 -2.66
C CYS A 46 6.89 -1.68 -3.13
N TRP A 47 6.51 -2.80 -2.53
CA TRP A 47 5.30 -3.51 -2.95
C TRP A 47 4.01 -2.87 -2.47
N SER A 48 4.04 -2.23 -1.30
CA SER A 48 2.90 -1.44 -0.83
C SER A 48 2.65 -0.23 -1.70
N ALA A 49 3.69 0.49 -2.11
CA ALA A 49 3.58 1.62 -3.03
C ALA A 49 3.04 1.16 -4.39
N LEU A 50 3.46 0.00 -4.92
CA LEU A 50 2.95 -0.54 -6.17
C LEU A 50 1.43 -0.76 -6.09
N VAL A 51 0.99 -1.49 -5.07
CA VAL A 51 -0.44 -1.80 -4.88
C VAL A 51 -1.25 -0.54 -4.61
N LEU A 52 -0.73 0.39 -3.78
CA LEU A 52 -1.44 1.63 -3.46
C LEU A 52 -1.50 2.61 -4.64
N SER A 53 -0.53 2.57 -5.56
CA SER A 53 -0.55 3.35 -6.80
C SER A 53 -1.51 2.78 -7.85
N SER A 54 -1.91 1.51 -7.71
CA SER A 54 -2.84 0.87 -8.65
C SER A 54 -4.25 1.44 -8.58
N ALA A 55 -5.00 1.35 -9.68
CA ALA A 55 -6.39 1.76 -9.73
C ALA A 55 -7.30 0.74 -9.03
N PHE A 56 -8.08 1.18 -8.04
CA PHE A 56 -9.17 0.41 -7.44
C PHE A 56 -10.25 1.29 -6.81
N GLY A 57 -11.50 0.83 -6.85
CA GLY A 57 -12.68 1.56 -6.37
C GLY A 57 -13.43 0.87 -5.24
N PHE A 58 -12.82 -0.12 -4.57
CA PHE A 58 -13.41 -0.89 -3.47
C PHE A 58 -12.61 -0.73 -2.18
N ARG A 59 -13.26 -0.98 -1.04
CA ARG A 59 -12.61 -0.97 0.27
C ARG A 59 -11.71 -2.21 0.43
N VAL A 60 -10.47 -1.98 0.82
CA VAL A 60 -9.54 -3.04 1.21
C VAL A 60 -9.53 -3.24 2.72
N SER A 61 -9.32 -4.47 3.16
CA SER A 61 -9.33 -4.86 4.56
C SER A 61 -8.12 -5.74 4.87
N PRO A 62 -7.45 -5.55 6.02
CA PRO A 62 -6.39 -6.45 6.45
C PRO A 62 -6.83 -7.92 6.47
N GLY A 63 -5.89 -8.82 6.20
CA GLY A 63 -6.11 -10.27 6.13
C GLY A 63 -6.67 -10.77 4.79
N HIS A 64 -7.14 -9.88 3.92
CA HIS A 64 -7.73 -10.26 2.64
C HIS A 64 -6.71 -10.26 1.49
N THR A 65 -6.95 -11.15 0.53
CA THR A 65 -6.16 -11.28 -0.69
C THR A 65 -6.93 -10.70 -1.87
N TYR A 66 -6.20 -10.03 -2.75
CA TYR A 66 -6.68 -9.34 -3.94
C TYR A 66 -5.83 -9.74 -5.13
N SER A 67 -6.32 -9.50 -6.34
CA SER A 67 -5.63 -9.84 -7.58
C SER A 67 -5.12 -8.57 -8.27
N LEU A 68 -3.85 -8.57 -8.67
CA LEU A 68 -3.24 -7.45 -9.40
C LEU A 68 -3.12 -7.77 -10.89
N TYR A 69 -3.49 -6.81 -11.72
CA TYR A 69 -3.44 -6.90 -13.18
C TYR A 69 -2.70 -5.71 -13.77
N LEU A 70 -2.07 -5.94 -14.92
CA LEU A 70 -1.54 -4.89 -15.79
C LEU A 70 -2.48 -4.74 -16.98
N VAL A 71 -3.17 -3.61 -17.06
CA VAL A 71 -4.17 -3.28 -18.07
C VAL A 71 -3.71 -2.07 -18.83
N GLU A 72 -3.39 -2.21 -20.12
CA GLU A 72 -2.94 -1.10 -20.98
C GLU A 72 -1.76 -0.31 -20.36
N GLY A 73 -0.82 -1.02 -19.73
CA GLY A 73 0.33 -0.41 -19.05
C GLY A 73 0.01 0.25 -17.71
N GLN A 74 -1.19 0.05 -17.16
CA GLN A 74 -1.61 0.60 -15.86
C GLN A 74 -1.92 -0.52 -14.86
N TRP A 75 -1.45 -0.36 -13.62
CA TRP A 75 -1.72 -1.30 -12.54
C TRP A 75 -3.17 -1.20 -12.06
N ARG A 76 -3.84 -2.34 -11.89
CA ARG A 76 -5.21 -2.41 -11.40
C ARG A 76 -5.39 -3.51 -10.38
N LEU A 77 -5.90 -3.17 -9.20
CA LEU A 77 -6.26 -4.14 -8.17
C LEU A 77 -7.72 -4.55 -8.35
N SER A 78 -8.01 -5.83 -8.14
CA SER A 78 -9.32 -6.46 -8.36
C SER A 78 -9.64 -7.44 -7.24
N LEU A 79 -10.93 -7.59 -6.94
CA LEU A 79 -11.46 -8.67 -6.09
C LEU A 79 -11.57 -9.99 -6.86
N ILE A 80 -11.81 -9.91 -8.17
CA ILE A 80 -12.05 -11.04 -9.05
C ILE A 80 -10.70 -11.65 -9.42
N THR A 81 -10.57 -12.96 -9.23
CA THR A 81 -9.36 -13.73 -9.56
C THR A 81 -9.26 -14.05 -11.05
N ARG A 82 -8.09 -14.52 -11.47
CA ARG A 82 -7.81 -14.97 -12.85
C ARG A 82 -8.82 -16.03 -13.31
N GLU A 83 -9.14 -16.99 -12.43
CA GLU A 83 -10.03 -18.11 -12.72
C GLU A 83 -11.48 -17.64 -12.89
N GLU A 84 -11.90 -16.66 -12.09
CA GLU A 84 -13.25 -16.10 -12.13
C GLU A 84 -13.48 -15.22 -13.36
N TRP A 85 -12.46 -14.53 -13.86
CA TRP A 85 -12.55 -13.74 -15.10
C TRP A 85 -12.68 -14.62 -16.36
N GLY A 86 -12.05 -15.79 -16.37
CA GLY A 86 -11.95 -16.65 -17.55
C GLY A 86 -11.42 -15.89 -18.77
N VAL A 87 -12.17 -15.92 -19.88
CA VAL A 87 -11.75 -15.31 -21.17
C VAL A 87 -11.83 -13.77 -21.14
N ARG A 88 -12.55 -13.17 -20.19
CA ARG A 88 -12.77 -11.70 -20.13
C ARG A 88 -11.81 -10.98 -19.21
N MET A 89 -10.59 -11.52 -19.05
CA MET A 89 -9.59 -10.89 -18.19
C MET A 89 -9.32 -9.45 -18.63
N PRO A 90 -9.23 -8.51 -17.67
CA PRO A 90 -9.06 -7.10 -17.97
C PRO A 90 -7.67 -6.78 -18.53
N GLY A 91 -6.68 -7.65 -18.30
CA GLY A 91 -5.30 -7.50 -18.74
C GLY A 91 -4.43 -8.65 -18.25
N ALA A 92 -3.11 -8.49 -18.32
CA ALA A 92 -2.17 -9.51 -17.87
C ALA A 92 -2.25 -9.68 -16.35
N PHE A 93 -2.36 -10.92 -15.88
CA PHE A 93 -2.36 -11.22 -14.45
C PHE A 93 -0.93 -11.10 -13.91
N VAL A 94 -0.77 -10.36 -12.81
CA VAL A 94 0.55 -10.09 -12.19
C VAL A 94 0.76 -11.02 -11.00
N GLY A 95 -0.27 -11.21 -10.19
CA GLY A 95 -0.19 -12.02 -8.98
C GLY A 95 -1.19 -11.62 -7.91
N GLN A 96 -1.03 -12.21 -6.73
CA GLN A 96 -1.88 -11.99 -5.58
C GLN A 96 -1.28 -10.99 -4.60
N CYS A 97 -2.10 -10.08 -4.11
CA CYS A 97 -1.75 -9.03 -3.16
C CYS A 97 -2.51 -9.24 -1.86
N LYS A 98 -1.81 -9.40 -0.74
CA LYS A 98 -2.44 -9.53 0.59
C LYS A 98 -2.12 -8.31 1.44
N LEU A 99 -3.15 -7.64 1.94
CA LEU A 99 -2.99 -6.58 2.93
C LEU A 99 -2.77 -7.23 4.30
N ARG A 100 -1.61 -7.00 4.91
CA ARG A 100 -1.28 -7.53 6.25
C ARG A 100 -1.85 -6.62 7.34
N HIS A 101 -1.92 -7.13 8.57
CA HIS A 101 -2.42 -6.38 9.73
C HIS A 101 -1.54 -5.19 10.12
N ASP A 102 -0.26 -5.23 9.74
CA ASP A 102 0.66 -4.11 9.87
C ASP A 102 0.49 -3.06 8.75
N MET A 103 -0.58 -3.13 7.95
CA MET A 103 -0.86 -2.19 6.86
C MET A 103 0.16 -2.15 5.72
N THR A 104 1.01 -3.18 5.63
CA THR A 104 1.87 -3.40 4.46
C THR A 104 1.26 -4.43 3.51
N TRP A 105 1.60 -4.32 2.24
CA TRP A 105 1.16 -5.27 1.22
C TRP A 105 2.24 -6.30 0.93
N ARG A 106 1.83 -7.56 0.89
CA ARG A 106 2.63 -8.65 0.34
C ARG A 106 2.13 -8.96 -1.06
N VAL A 107 3.05 -9.08 -2.02
CA VAL A 107 2.76 -9.51 -3.39
C VAL A 107 3.38 -10.88 -3.60
N VAL A 108 2.61 -11.81 -4.15
CA VAL A 108 3.06 -13.12 -4.64
C VAL A 108 2.84 -13.11 -6.14
N PHE A 109 3.92 -13.06 -6.90
CA PHE A 109 3.88 -13.00 -8.36
C PHE A 109 3.47 -14.34 -8.95
N ASP A 110 2.72 -14.29 -10.05
CA ASP A 110 2.36 -15.48 -10.82
C ASP A 110 3.56 -15.97 -11.63
N GLU A 111 3.64 -17.28 -11.89
CA GLU A 111 4.71 -17.89 -12.68
C GLU A 111 4.79 -17.35 -14.12
N SER A 112 3.70 -16.76 -14.63
CA SER A 112 3.69 -16.08 -15.93
C SER A 112 4.48 -14.77 -15.96
N VAL A 113 4.90 -14.25 -14.80
CA VAL A 113 5.82 -13.09 -14.71
C VAL A 113 7.25 -13.55 -14.94
N ALA A 114 7.58 -13.82 -16.20
CA ALA A 114 8.90 -14.23 -16.65
C ALA A 114 9.59 -13.11 -17.45
N GLU A 115 10.91 -13.21 -17.58
CA GLU A 115 11.72 -12.29 -18.40
C GLU A 115 11.17 -12.20 -19.84
N GLY A 116 11.06 -10.97 -20.36
CA GLY A 116 10.46 -10.70 -21.67
C GLY A 116 8.93 -10.66 -21.71
N SER A 117 8.25 -10.91 -20.58
CA SER A 117 6.81 -10.63 -20.47
C SER A 117 6.54 -9.14 -20.27
N PRO A 118 5.40 -8.60 -20.77
CA PRO A 118 5.08 -7.18 -20.57
C PRO A 118 4.92 -6.80 -19.09
N VAL A 119 4.55 -7.75 -18.24
CA VAL A 119 4.46 -7.54 -16.79
C VAL A 119 5.85 -7.39 -16.18
N HIS A 120 6.79 -8.25 -16.57
CA HIS A 120 8.18 -8.17 -16.12
C HIS A 120 8.81 -6.83 -16.49
N ASP A 121 8.64 -6.37 -17.73
CA ASP A 121 9.19 -5.09 -18.19
C ASP A 121 8.57 -3.90 -17.44
N ALA A 122 7.25 -3.93 -17.20
CA ALA A 122 6.57 -2.91 -16.39
C ALA A 122 7.04 -2.90 -14.94
N LEU A 123 7.34 -4.07 -14.35
CA LEU A 123 7.90 -4.16 -12.99
C LEU A 123 9.32 -3.62 -12.92
N LEU A 124 10.16 -3.87 -13.93
CA LEU A 124 11.50 -3.28 -14.01
C LEU A 124 11.42 -1.75 -14.07
N GLN A 125 10.59 -1.21 -14.96
CA GLN A 125 10.38 0.23 -15.05
C GLN A 125 9.87 0.83 -13.73
N TYR A 126 8.98 0.14 -13.04
CA TYR A 126 8.50 0.54 -11.72
C TYR A 126 9.63 0.55 -10.67
N LEU A 127 10.46 -0.49 -10.64
CA LEU A 127 11.58 -0.59 -9.70
C LEU A 127 12.64 0.47 -9.94
N ASP A 128 12.92 0.81 -11.19
CA ASP A 128 13.84 1.90 -11.54
C ASP A 128 13.31 3.23 -10.97
N GLY A 129 12.02 3.53 -11.17
CA GLY A 129 11.39 4.72 -10.60
C GLY A 129 11.42 4.75 -9.07
N ILE A 130 11.19 3.61 -8.41
CA ILE A 130 11.33 3.49 -6.95
C ILE A 130 12.78 3.71 -6.52
N HIS A 131 13.75 3.17 -7.24
CA HIS A 131 15.16 3.36 -6.94
C HIS A 131 15.54 4.84 -6.96
N GLU A 132 15.18 5.55 -8.04
CA GLU A 132 15.40 6.99 -8.15
C GLU A 132 14.74 7.77 -7.00
N GLN A 133 13.50 7.41 -6.65
CA GLN A 133 12.79 8.03 -5.54
C GLN A 133 13.50 7.81 -4.20
N LEU A 134 13.92 6.56 -3.91
CA LEU A 134 14.63 6.24 -2.67
C LEU A 134 15.97 6.98 -2.57
N GLN A 135 16.71 7.08 -3.69
CA GLN A 135 17.94 7.87 -3.75
C GLN A 135 17.68 9.36 -3.50
N ALA A 136 16.61 9.92 -4.06
CA ALA A 136 16.26 11.33 -3.88
C ALA A 136 15.93 11.70 -2.42
N PHE A 137 15.24 10.82 -1.68
CA PHE A 137 14.91 11.07 -0.27
C PHE A 137 16.07 10.75 0.70
N GLY A 138 16.93 9.80 0.36
CA GLY A 138 18.14 9.42 1.11
C GLY A 138 17.92 8.78 2.49
N SER A 139 16.76 8.97 3.12
CA SER A 139 16.42 8.44 4.45
C SER A 139 14.94 8.10 4.59
N TRP A 140 14.66 7.12 5.45
CA TRP A 140 13.30 6.70 5.78
C TRP A 140 12.44 7.83 6.32
N GLU A 141 12.99 8.69 7.17
CA GLU A 141 12.19 9.77 7.74
C GLU A 141 11.76 10.80 6.68
N ALA A 142 12.64 11.13 5.73
CA ALA A 142 12.31 12.05 4.65
C ALA A 142 11.23 11.47 3.73
N LEU A 143 11.40 10.20 3.33
CA LEU A 143 10.45 9.46 2.49
C LEU A 143 9.06 9.39 3.15
N LEU A 144 8.98 8.93 4.40
CA LEU A 144 7.71 8.67 5.08
C LEU A 144 7.01 9.94 5.57
N ARG A 145 7.68 11.10 5.59
CA ARG A 145 7.07 12.41 5.84
C ARG A 145 6.38 12.97 4.59
N ASN A 146 6.83 12.59 3.39
CA ASN A 146 6.25 13.04 2.14
C ASN A 146 4.98 12.22 1.81
N GLY A 147 3.87 12.53 2.47
CA GLY A 147 2.58 11.92 2.15
C GLY A 147 2.08 12.34 0.76
N GLU A 148 1.69 11.38 -0.07
CA GLU A 148 1.17 11.64 -1.41
C GLU A 148 -0.20 12.34 -1.36
N ARG A 149 -0.27 13.55 -1.93
CA ARG A 149 -1.49 14.38 -1.93
C ARG A 149 -2.41 14.15 -3.13
N HIS A 150 -1.89 13.54 -4.20
CA HIS A 150 -2.61 13.37 -5.46
C HIS A 150 -3.42 12.07 -5.53
N LEU A 151 -3.26 11.17 -4.55
CA LEU A 151 -4.01 9.92 -4.50
C LEU A 151 -5.46 10.13 -4.06
N PRO A 152 -6.40 9.28 -4.52
CA PRO A 152 -7.75 9.20 -3.98
C PRO A 152 -7.76 9.00 -2.46
N TYR A 153 -8.84 9.44 -1.80
CA TYR A 153 -8.95 9.50 -0.34
C TYR A 153 -8.58 8.18 0.36
N GLN A 154 -9.12 7.06 -0.10
CA GLN A 154 -8.83 5.75 0.51
C GLN A 154 -7.35 5.39 0.40
N GLN A 155 -6.72 5.60 -0.76
CA GLN A 155 -5.30 5.32 -0.95
C GLN A 155 -4.43 6.23 -0.07
N ARG A 156 -4.82 7.48 0.18
CA ARG A 156 -4.14 8.38 1.13
C ARG A 156 -4.19 7.87 2.56
N VAL A 157 -5.36 7.37 2.99
CA VAL A 157 -5.52 6.78 4.33
C VAL A 157 -4.63 5.55 4.47
N LEU A 158 -4.63 4.66 3.48
CA LEU A 158 -3.79 3.46 3.50
C LEU A 158 -2.29 3.78 3.44
N THR A 159 -1.88 4.77 2.65
CA THR A 159 -0.49 5.26 2.58
C THR A 159 -0.04 5.82 3.93
N THR A 160 -0.96 6.49 4.65
CA THR A 160 -0.69 6.95 6.02
C THR A 160 -0.49 5.78 6.98
N GLY A 161 -1.32 4.73 6.86
CA GLY A 161 -1.17 3.48 7.62
C GLY A 161 0.16 2.78 7.35
N LEU A 162 0.53 2.64 6.07
CA LEU A 162 1.84 2.12 5.63
C LEU A 162 2.99 2.92 6.22
N ALA A 163 2.95 4.26 6.10
CA ALA A 163 4.02 5.11 6.59
C ALA A 163 4.16 5.04 8.11
N SER A 164 3.03 4.96 8.83
CA SER A 164 3.03 4.72 10.28
C SER A 164 3.65 3.37 10.63
N SER A 165 3.31 2.31 9.88
CA SER A 165 3.85 0.97 10.06
C SER A 165 5.36 0.92 9.93
N LEU A 166 5.89 1.44 8.82
CA LEU A 166 7.32 1.41 8.54
C LEU A 166 8.10 2.26 9.55
N ARG A 167 7.60 3.46 9.91
CA ARG A 167 8.23 4.28 10.95
C ARG A 167 8.34 3.54 12.28
N GLN A 168 7.25 2.89 12.72
CA GLN A 168 7.25 2.17 14.00
C GLN A 168 8.12 0.92 13.95
N SER A 169 8.06 0.13 12.88
CA SER A 169 8.91 -1.05 12.69
C SER A 169 10.40 -0.74 12.63
N LEU A 170 10.79 0.37 11.99
CA LEU A 170 12.18 0.84 11.92
C LEU A 170 12.66 1.43 13.25
N ALA A 171 11.78 2.12 13.99
CA ALA A 171 12.09 2.60 15.33
C ALA A 171 12.35 1.44 16.29
N LEU A 172 11.56 0.36 16.21
CA LEU A 172 11.76 -0.86 17.00
C LEU A 172 13.09 -1.56 16.71
N SER A 173 13.63 -1.41 15.50
CA SER A 173 14.89 -2.04 15.09
C SER A 173 16.11 -1.12 15.17
N GLY A 174 15.92 0.16 15.51
CA GLY A 174 16.98 1.17 15.56
C GLY A 174 17.53 1.58 14.18
N GLN A 175 16.82 1.25 13.08
CA GLN A 175 17.32 1.42 11.71
C GLN A 175 16.78 2.66 10.98
N SER A 176 16.13 3.59 11.70
CA SER A 176 15.56 4.80 11.11
C SER A 176 16.58 5.69 10.37
N GLY A 177 17.86 5.61 10.74
CA GLY A 177 18.96 6.38 10.13
C GLY A 177 19.76 5.62 9.06
N VAL A 178 19.38 4.37 8.73
CA VAL A 178 20.06 3.59 7.68
C VAL A 178 19.63 4.10 6.31
N PRO A 179 20.57 4.22 5.34
CA PRO A 179 20.24 4.60 3.98
C PRO A 179 19.23 3.65 3.32
N LEU A 180 18.47 4.21 2.38
CA LEU A 180 17.46 3.47 1.63
C LEU A 180 18.13 2.62 0.54
N SER A 181 17.81 1.34 0.50
CA SER A 181 18.14 0.41 -0.58
C SER A 181 16.88 0.07 -1.37
N ALA A 182 16.97 -0.05 -2.70
CA ALA A 182 15.87 -0.55 -3.51
C ALA A 182 15.95 -2.08 -3.59
N PRO A 183 14.82 -2.81 -3.51
CA PRO A 183 14.82 -4.25 -3.69
C PRO A 183 15.14 -4.64 -5.15
N LEU A 184 15.83 -5.76 -5.34
CA LEU A 184 16.11 -6.32 -6.66
C LEU A 184 14.97 -7.22 -7.13
N LEU A 185 14.54 -7.08 -8.39
CA LEU A 185 13.44 -7.88 -8.97
C LEU A 185 13.73 -9.39 -8.87
N GLN A 186 14.94 -9.81 -9.23
CA GLN A 186 15.33 -11.22 -9.24
C GLN A 186 15.21 -11.85 -7.86
N GLU A 187 15.63 -11.16 -6.80
CA GLU A 187 15.46 -11.62 -5.41
C GLU A 187 13.98 -11.74 -5.02
N THR A 188 13.12 -10.89 -5.58
CA THR A 188 11.70 -10.84 -5.24
C THR A 188 10.86 -11.87 -5.99
N LEU A 189 11.21 -12.18 -7.24
CA LEU A 189 10.61 -13.28 -8.02
C LEU A 189 11.13 -14.64 -7.55
N SER A 190 12.37 -14.71 -7.05
CA SER A 190 13.01 -15.95 -6.56
C SER A 190 12.59 -16.36 -5.15
N LEU A 191 11.59 -15.72 -4.54
CA LEU A 191 11.04 -16.10 -3.24
C LEU A 191 9.69 -16.80 -3.41
N PRO A 192 9.66 -18.10 -3.75
CA PRO A 192 8.53 -18.92 -3.38
C PRO A 192 8.48 -19.00 -1.86
N GLN A 193 7.27 -18.78 -1.36
CA GLN A 193 6.81 -18.83 0.02
C GLN A 193 7.54 -19.88 0.90
N GLN A 194 8.32 -19.44 1.89
CA GLN A 194 8.44 -20.19 3.14
C GLN A 194 8.15 -19.28 4.33
N ALA A 195 6.96 -19.47 4.89
CA ALA A 195 6.64 -19.24 6.29
C ALA A 195 5.27 -19.90 6.52
N ASP A 196 5.32 -21.21 6.79
CA ASP A 196 4.60 -21.77 7.94
C ASP A 196 5.69 -22.38 8.85
#